data_AF-A0A9D6MDA0-F1
#
_entry.id   AF-A0A9D6MDA0-F1
#
_cell.length_a   1.000
_cell.length_b   1.000
_cell.length_c   1.000
_cell.angle_alpha   90.00
_cell.angle_beta   90.00
_cell.angle_gamma   90.00
#
_symmetry.space_group_name_H-M   'P 1'
#
loop_
_entity.id
_entity.type
_entity.pdbx_description
1 polymer ?
#
loop_
_entity_poly.entity_id
_entity_poly.type
_entity_poly.pdbx_seq_one_letter_code
_entity_poly.pdbx_strand_id
1 'polypeptide(L)' 'MRILLGLTYYRPHVSGLTIYVERLAKALARRGHVVTVLTSRYSPALPAHETLGGVQVVRAPVVARLSKGVLMPTLGLLAT' A
#
# COMPACT_ATOMS: atom_id res chain seq x y z
N MET A 1 15.53 -8.16 5.64
CA MET A 1 15.61 -7.05 4.65
C MET A 1 14.36 -6.19 4.75
N ARG A 2 14.43 -4.92 4.34
CA ARG A 2 13.29 -4.00 4.21
C ARG A 2 12.82 -3.99 2.75
N ILE A 3 11.54 -4.22 2.50
CA ILE A 3 10.96 -4.33 1.15
C ILE A 3 9.77 -3.39 1.04
N LEU A 4 9.81 -2.48 0.06
CA LEU A 4 8.73 -1.56 -0.25
C LEU A 4 8.00 -2.00 -1.52
N LEU A 5 6.68 -2.16 -1.44
CA LEU A 5 5.81 -2.50 -2.57
C LEU A 5 4.89 -1.29 -2.84
N GLY A 6 5.06 -0.64 -3.99
CA GLY A 6 4.29 0.53 -4.40
C GLY A 6 3.12 0.17 -5.32
N LEU A 7 1.90 0.61 -5.00
CA LEU A 7 0.70 0.35 -5.80
C LEU A 7 -0.37 1.41 -5.59
N THR A 8 -1.06 1.81 -6.65
CA THR A 8 -2.09 2.87 -6.59
C THR A 8 -3.24 2.54 -5.64
N TYR A 9 -3.74 1.30 -5.65
CA TYR A 9 -4.82 0.84 -4.77
C TYR A 9 -4.43 -0.45 -4.09
N TYR A 10 -4.80 -0.57 -2.82
CA TYR A 10 -4.68 -1.80 -2.04
C TYR A 10 -5.98 -2.06 -1.26
N ARG A 11 -5.98 -3.07 -0.39
CA ARG A 11 -7.14 -3.43 0.45
C ARG A 11 -7.81 -2.19 1.07
N PRO A 12 -9.14 -2.13 1.17
CA PRO A 12 -10.11 -3.14 0.74
C PRO A 12 -10.36 -3.19 -0.78
N HIS A 13 -9.77 -2.32 -1.60
CA HIS A 13 -9.87 -2.43 -3.05
C HIS A 13 -9.28 -3.76 -3.54
N VAL A 14 -10.03 -4.47 -4.39
CA VAL A 14 -9.68 -5.82 -4.86
C VAL A 14 -9.53 -5.83 -6.38
N SER A 15 -8.41 -6.36 -6.83
CA SER A 15 -8.08 -6.68 -8.22
C SER A 15 -7.05 -7.81 -8.24
N GLY A 16 -6.82 -8.41 -9.42
CA GLY A 16 -5.78 -9.44 -9.57
C GLY A 16 -4.40 -8.99 -9.07
N LEU A 17 -4.00 -7.74 -9.37
CA LEU A 17 -2.75 -7.15 -8.88
C LEU A 17 -2.70 -7.09 -7.35
N THR A 18 -3.75 -6.58 -6.71
CA THR A 18 -3.77 -6.46 -5.24
C THR A 18 -3.74 -7.82 -4.53
N ILE A 19 -4.38 -8.84 -5.11
CA ILE A 19 -4.38 -10.21 -4.58
C ILE A 19 -2.97 -10.80 -4.67
N TYR A 20 -2.30 -10.63 -5.82
CA TYR A 20 -0.93 -11.10 -6.00
C TYR A 20 0.04 -10.44 -5.02
N VAL A 21 -0.01 -9.10 -4.94
CA VAL A 21 0.82 -8.32 -4.01
C VAL A 21 0.57 -8.74 -2.57
N GLU A 22 -0.68 -8.94 -2.14
CA GLU A 22 -0.97 -9.39 -0.78
C GLU A 22 -0.38 -10.77 -0.48
N ARG A 23 -0.54 -11.73 -1.40
CA ARG A 23 0.03 -13.07 -1.24
C ARG A 23 1.56 -13.02 -1.14
N LEU A 24 2.19 -12.24 -2.02
CA LEU A 24 3.63 -12.04 -2.04
C LEU A 24 4.13 -11.37 -0.75
N ALA A 25 3.50 -10.26 -0.36
CA ALA A 25 3.87 -9.48 0.81
C ALA A 25 3.77 -10.32 2.09
N LYS A 26 2.68 -11.06 2.27
CA LYS A 26 2.51 -11.96 3.42
C LYS A 26 3.52 -13.11 3.42
N ALA A 27 3.87 -13.66 2.25
CA ALA A 27 4.89 -14.70 2.16
C ALA A 27 6.29 -14.17 2.52
N LEU A 28 6.63 -12.96 2.09
CA LEU A 28 7.88 -12.28 2.46
C LEU A 28 7.90 -11.94 3.97
N ALA A 29 6.80 -11.43 4.53
CA ALA A 29 6.69 -11.16 5.95
C ALA A 29 6.89 -12.45 6.79
N ARG A 30 6.27 -13.56 6.41
CA ARG A 30 6.47 -14.88 7.06
C ARG A 30 7.92 -15.39 6.99
N ARG A 31 8.69 -14.95 6.00
CA ARG A 31 10.13 -15.26 5.88
C ARG A 31 11.02 -14.34 6.73
N GLY A 32 10.44 -13.46 7.54
CA GLY A 32 11.16 -12.54 8.42
C GLY A 32 11.60 -11.23 7.75
N HIS A 33 11.07 -10.91 6.57
CA HIS A 33 11.30 -9.60 5.95
C HIS A 33 10.35 -8.54 6.53
N VAL A 34 10.83 -7.30 6.66
CA VAL A 34 9.97 -6.15 6.96
C VAL A 34 9.39 -5.67 5.63
N VAL A 35 8.08 -5.85 5.46
CA VAL A 35 7.39 -5.53 4.20
C VAL A 35 6.42 -4.38 4.41
N THR A 36 6.55 -3.35 3.58
CA THR A 36 5.66 -2.19 3.55
C THR A 36 4.98 -2.10 2.20
N VAL A 37 3.64 -2.00 2.20
CA VAL A 37 2.83 -1.63 1.04
C VAL A 37 2.56 -0.14 1.11
N LEU A 38 3.11 0.63 0.17
CA LEU A 38 2.82 2.04 0.02
C LEU A 38 1.75 2.22 -1.06
N THR A 39 0.63 2.82 -0.68
CA THR A 39 -0.55 2.94 -1.55
C THR A 39 -1.28 4.26 -1.36
N SER A 40 -2.33 4.50 -2.13
CA SER A 40 -3.14 5.70 -1.96
C SER A 40 -4.16 5.56 -0.82
N ARG A 41 -4.42 6.67 -0.13
CA ARG A 41 -5.58 6.83 0.76
C ARG A 41 -6.79 7.27 -0.05
N TYR A 42 -7.19 6.46 -1.02
CA TYR A 42 -8.31 6.74 -1.92
C TYR A 42 -9.68 6.84 -1.23
N SER A 43 -9.77 6.57 0.07
CA SER A 43 -10.97 6.84 0.87
C SER A 43 -10.54 7.42 2.22
N PRO A 44 -11.16 8.51 2.69
CA PRO A 44 -10.83 9.10 3.99
C PRO A 44 -11.15 8.16 5.16
N ALA A 45 -12.08 7.22 4.97
CA ALA A 45 -12.43 6.20 5.97
C ALA A 45 -11.31 5.18 6.21
N LEU A 46 -10.31 5.09 5.32
CA LEU A 46 -9.19 4.18 5.49
C LEU A 46 -8.14 4.79 6.43
N PRO A 47 -7.53 3.98 7.32
CA PRO A 47 -6.45 4.44 8.18
C PRO A 47 -5.23 4.80 7.33
N ALA A 48 -4.48 5.84 7.74
CA ALA A 48 -3.25 6.22 7.06
C ALA A 48 -2.14 5.15 7.23
N HIS A 49 -2.16 4.44 8.35
CA HIS A 49 -1.23 3.37 8.69
C HIS A 49 -1.99 2.21 9.33
N GLU A 50 -1.72 0.99 8.90
CA GLU A 50 -2.26 -0.23 9.51
C GLU A 50 -1.33 -1.42 9.24
N THR A 51 -1.48 -2.50 10.00
CA THR A 51 -0.77 -3.75 9.76
C THR A 51 -1.75 -4.85 9.39
N LEU A 52 -1.55 -5.49 8.22
CA LEU A 52 -2.41 -6.56 7.71
C LEU A 52 -1.60 -7.83 7.50
N GLY A 53 -1.83 -8.86 8.33
CA GLY A 53 -1.16 -10.15 8.20
C GLY A 53 0.37 -10.07 8.24
N GLY A 54 0.90 -9.21 9.12
CA GLY A 54 2.35 -8.96 9.27
C GLY A 54 2.96 -7.99 8.25
N VAL A 55 2.14 -7.41 7.36
CA VAL A 55 2.57 -6.42 6.36
C VAL A 55 2.17 -5.02 6.81
N GLN A 56 3.10 -4.08 6.78
CA GLN A 56 2.81 -2.66 7.05
C GLN A 56 2.12 -2.06 5.83
N VAL A 57 1.04 -1.32 6.02
CA VAL A 57 0.33 -0.63 4.95
C VAL A 57 0.34 0.86 5.25
N VAL A 58 0.98 1.62 4.36
CA VAL A 58 1.11 3.08 4.44
C VAL A 58 0.30 3.69 3.31
N ARG A 59 -0.61 4.61 3.64
CA ARG A 59 -1.53 5.22 2.67
C ARG A 59 -1.22 6.71 2.51
N ALA A 60 -0.68 7.07 1.35
CA ALA A 60 -0.39 8.44 0.98
C ALA A 60 -1.70 9.23 0.73
N PRO A 61 -1.83 10.46 1.28
CA PRO A 61 -2.93 11.37 0.97
C PRO A 61 -3.12 11.57 -0.53
N VAL A 62 -4.38 11.61 -0.97
CA VAL A 62 -4.76 11.89 -2.36
C VAL A 62 -5.31 13.30 -2.45
N VAL A 63 -4.69 14.16 -3.25
CA VAL A 63 -5.14 15.56 -3.43
C VAL A 63 -6.07 15.73 -4.63
N ALA A 64 -5.98 14.83 -5.62
CA ALA A 64 -6.83 14.84 -6.80
C ALA A 64 -6.87 13.45 -7.46
N ARG A 65 -7.91 13.19 -8.26
CA ARG A 65 -8.08 11.97 -9.06
C ARG A 65 -8.22 12.32 -10.53
N LEU A 66 -7.60 11.54 -11.39
CA LEU A 66 -7.72 11.65 -12.84
C LEU A 66 -8.08 10.28 -13.39
N SER A 67 -9.35 10.07 -13.73
CA SER A 67 -9.90 8.74 -14.07
C SER A 67 -9.58 7.73 -12.95
N LYS A 68 -8.81 6.68 -13.24
CA LYS A 68 -8.34 5.69 -12.25
C LYS A 68 -7.05 6.10 -11.53
N GLY A 69 -6.36 7.15 -11.99
CA GLY A 69 -5.14 7.67 -11.37
C GLY A 69 -5.42 8.57 -10.16
N VAL A 70 -4.41 8.71 -9.30
CA VAL A 70 -4.45 9.57 -8.10
C VAL A 70 -3.16 10.36 -7.99
N LEU A 71 -3.26 11.61 -7.55
CA LEU A 71 -2.13 12.47 -7.25
C LEU A 71 -1.81 12.42 -5.76
N MET A 72 -0.58 12.04 -5.42
CA MET A 72 -0.09 11.81 -4.06
C MET A 72 1.24 12.57 -3.85
N PRO A 73 1.23 13.89 -3.56
CA PRO A 73 2.44 14.70 -3.49
C PRO A 73 3.45 14.21 -2.44
N THR A 74 2.97 13.56 -1.38
CA THR A 74 3.82 13.05 -0.29
C THR A 74 4.35 11.64 -0.55
N LEU A 75 4.09 11.02 -1.71
CA LEU A 75 4.44 9.62 -1.98
C LEU A 75 5.95 9.36 -1.80
N GLY A 76 6.80 10.23 -2.36
CA GLY A 76 8.25 10.08 -2.26
C GLY A 76 8.78 10.23 -0.83
N LEU A 77 8.17 11.10 -0.02
CA LEU A 77 8.54 11.28 1.39
C LEU A 77 8.18 10.04 2.23
N LEU A 78 7.11 9.34 1.86
CA LEU A 78 6.65 8.14 2.54
C LEU A 78 7.38 6.85 2.09
N ALA A 79 8.22 6.92 1.06
CA ALA A 79 8.95 5.78 0.52
C ALA A 79 10.25 5.49 1.31
N THR A 80 10.13 5.18 2.60
CA THR A 80 11.23 4.85 3.53
C THR A 80 11.10 3.44 4.11
#